data_AF-A0A7W7DP38-F1
#
_entry.id   AF-A0A7W7DP38-F1
#
_cell.length_a   1.000
_cell.length_b   1.000
_cell.length_c   1.000
_cell.angle_alpha   90.00
_cell.angle_beta   90.00
_cell.angle_gamma   90.00
#
_symmetry.space_group_name_H-M   'P 1'
#
loop_
_entity.id
_entity.type
_entity.pdbx_description
1 polymer ?
#
loop_
_entity_poly.entity_id
_entity_poly.type
_entity_poly.pdbx_seq_one_letter_code
_entity_poly.pdbx_strand_id
1 'polypeptide(L)'
;MGFRGFDAAKLTTLAGHLDTLAQSSGKLHSQLAAVLTTAQQNLPSGQNASRNPDLQDLVGDVIPMPSFFRRPRLPGSLGGELDDMQSSMKRRIRQIEGLQELEKRGYPVSDSSVFLDEKAPDAKKIDDALRHLHELKGKDFGTNGNRDDLEQISGELDGLTAAELDSFVTKASPKDLSFYNQLLTDTDDSVWNPFDDNGLPEDRRRDTLSLMLSKVSPENVGKFTAAFPGVQPTFTNTDAYEAGGNSQNGQTNNGIHWAPPPDPLFQDGVSADDVNQRQFGDCWYVASLAGLAQKDPAFVQEGIKQNPNGTVSVRVWDKEGNYHWVTMTADLPSDQNGNPIGTYGNGESWPAYYEKAFAMAYSDDGDDERGYGGIEGDDPKKSAPYLTGKEGEDLTTGGFLGIGEHEDKSLESLKEAYGSGKVVTVSTPADEGLDKDHPAEWGNAYHSNHAYYVRGFTDDGKVILGNPWGVSGYPPITVSQEQFNKYFGGAEAFDAP
;
A
#
# COMPACT_ATOMS: atom_id res chain seq x y z
N MET A 1 21.96 -13.18 29.22
CA MET A 1 20.84 -12.97 28.28
C MET A 1 20.78 -14.17 27.35
N GLY A 2 19.56 -14.63 27.03
CA GLY A 2 19.32 -15.81 26.21
C GLY A 2 19.62 -15.53 24.74
N PHE A 3 20.06 -16.56 24.03
CA PHE A 3 20.34 -16.52 22.60
C PHE A 3 19.15 -15.96 21.80
N ARG A 4 19.39 -14.99 20.91
CA ARG A 4 18.43 -14.44 19.96
C ARG A 4 18.94 -14.67 18.54
N GLY A 5 18.15 -15.39 17.72
CA GLY A 5 18.45 -15.62 16.30
C GLY A 5 19.17 -16.93 16.00
N PHE A 6 20.25 -16.84 15.22
CA PHE A 6 21.04 -17.97 14.75
C PHE A 6 22.50 -17.87 15.21
N ASP A 7 23.20 -19.00 15.29
CA ASP A 7 24.63 -19.03 15.57
C ASP A 7 25.40 -18.49 14.36
N ALA A 8 25.86 -17.24 14.45
CA ALA A 8 26.56 -16.53 13.38
C ALA A 8 27.80 -17.28 12.88
N ALA A 9 28.51 -18.00 13.75
CA ALA A 9 29.67 -18.78 13.36
C ALA A 9 29.26 -19.98 12.48
N LYS A 10 28.21 -20.70 12.87
CA LYS A 10 27.67 -21.81 12.06
C LYS A 10 27.08 -21.32 10.73
N LEU A 11 26.37 -20.19 10.73
CA LEU A 11 25.85 -19.59 9.50
C LEU A 11 26.98 -19.17 8.56
N THR A 12 28.08 -18.63 9.11
CA THR A 12 29.27 -18.27 8.32
C THR A 12 29.90 -19.52 7.70
N THR A 13 30.02 -20.61 8.46
CA THR A 13 30.48 -21.90 7.91
C THR A 13 29.56 -22.40 6.80
N LEU A 14 28.25 -22.36 6.99
CA LEU A 14 27.28 -22.77 5.98
C LEU A 14 27.37 -21.91 4.71
N ALA A 15 27.44 -20.59 4.84
CA ALA A 15 27.65 -19.68 3.71
C ALA A 15 28.97 -19.97 2.98
N GLY A 16 30.04 -20.33 3.71
CA GLY A 16 31.30 -20.77 3.11
C GLY A 16 31.18 -22.09 2.32
N HIS A 17 30.40 -23.04 2.82
CA HIS A 17 30.11 -24.28 2.10
C HIS A 17 29.29 -24.02 0.83
N LEU A 18 28.29 -23.13 0.88
CA LEU A 18 27.50 -22.75 -0.29
C LEU A 18 28.37 -22.05 -1.35
N ASP A 19 29.31 -21.19 -0.94
CA ASP A 19 30.33 -20.59 -1.84
C ASP A 19 31.08 -21.65 -2.64
N THR A 20 31.55 -22.66 -1.91
CA THR A 20 32.38 -23.72 -2.47
C THR A 20 31.56 -24.57 -3.44
N LEU A 21 30.29 -24.83 -3.12
CA LEU A 21 29.36 -25.55 -3.98
C LEU A 21 29.01 -24.76 -5.24
N ALA A 22 28.72 -23.46 -5.12
CA ALA A 22 28.42 -22.57 -6.24
C ALA A 22 29.59 -22.55 -7.24
N GLN A 23 30.81 -22.31 -6.75
CA GLN A 23 32.03 -22.35 -7.58
C GLN A 23 32.28 -23.72 -8.23
N SER A 24 31.95 -24.81 -7.52
CA SER A 24 32.15 -26.17 -8.02
C SER A 24 31.08 -26.61 -9.03
N SER A 25 29.88 -26.04 -8.97
CA SER A 25 28.73 -26.42 -9.80
C SER A 25 29.01 -26.23 -11.30
N GLY A 26 29.58 -25.09 -11.69
CA GLY A 26 29.97 -24.81 -13.08
C GLY A 26 31.07 -25.76 -13.56
N LYS A 27 32.05 -26.09 -12.71
CA LYS A 27 33.11 -27.03 -13.04
C LYS A 27 32.57 -28.45 -13.25
N LEU A 28 31.68 -28.92 -12.37
CA LEU A 28 31.04 -30.23 -12.50
C LEU A 28 30.21 -30.31 -13.78
N HIS A 29 29.49 -29.23 -14.13
CA HIS A 29 28.75 -29.13 -15.38
C HIS A 29 29.65 -29.33 -16.59
N SER A 30 30.75 -28.58 -16.67
CA SER A 30 31.71 -28.70 -17.78
C SER A 30 32.38 -30.07 -17.84
N GLN A 31 32.71 -30.68 -16.70
CA GLN A 31 33.30 -32.02 -16.65
C GLN A 31 32.30 -33.09 -17.12
N LEU A 32 31.05 -33.01 -16.68
CA LEU A 32 29.99 -33.92 -17.09
C LEU A 32 29.68 -33.77 -18.59
N ALA A 33 29.58 -32.54 -19.08
CA ALA A 33 29.42 -32.25 -20.50
C ALA A 33 30.58 -32.81 -21.34
N ALA A 34 31.83 -32.68 -20.87
CA ALA A 34 32.99 -33.26 -21.52
C ALA A 34 32.92 -34.79 -21.58
N VAL A 35 32.61 -35.46 -20.46
CA VAL A 35 32.46 -36.92 -20.40
C VAL A 35 31.36 -37.40 -21.35
N LEU A 36 30.19 -36.76 -21.33
CA LEU A 36 29.06 -37.13 -22.18
C LEU A 36 29.35 -36.86 -23.66
N THR A 37 30.06 -35.78 -23.99
CA THR A 37 30.50 -35.48 -25.35
C THR A 37 31.50 -36.53 -25.85
N THR A 38 32.48 -36.91 -25.02
CA THR A 38 33.42 -37.98 -25.36
C THR A 38 32.70 -39.33 -25.51
N ALA A 39 31.73 -39.65 -24.64
CA ALA A 39 30.92 -40.85 -24.79
C ALA A 39 30.13 -40.84 -26.11
N GLN A 40 29.49 -39.72 -26.45
CA GLN A 40 28.73 -39.55 -27.69
C GLN A 40 29.60 -39.76 -28.94
N GLN A 41 30.83 -39.25 -28.94
CA GLN A 41 31.78 -39.39 -30.05
C GLN A 41 32.23 -40.85 -30.28
N ASN A 42 32.18 -41.70 -29.25
CA ASN A 42 32.58 -43.10 -29.33
C ASN A 42 31.41 -44.06 -29.58
N LEU A 43 30.17 -43.56 -29.64
CA LEU A 43 28.97 -44.37 -29.89
C LEU A 43 28.65 -44.47 -31.39
N PRO A 44 28.05 -45.59 -31.84
CA PRO A 44 27.52 -45.70 -33.20
C PRO A 44 26.45 -44.64 -33.50
N SER A 45 26.34 -44.25 -34.77
CA SER A 45 25.32 -43.30 -35.23
C SER A 45 23.91 -43.76 -34.83
N GLY A 46 23.10 -42.85 -34.28
CA GLY A 46 21.74 -43.11 -33.79
C GLY A 46 21.64 -43.52 -32.32
N GLN A 47 22.76 -43.62 -31.58
CA GLN A 47 22.75 -43.84 -30.13
C GLN A 47 23.06 -42.57 -29.34
N ASN A 48 22.53 -42.48 -28.13
CA ASN A 48 22.70 -41.34 -27.22
C ASN A 48 23.67 -41.70 -26.08
N ALA A 49 24.54 -40.77 -25.69
CA ALA A 49 25.45 -40.89 -24.56
C ALA A 49 24.74 -41.06 -23.20
N SER A 50 23.49 -40.59 -23.10
CA SER A 50 22.64 -40.75 -21.93
C SER A 50 21.21 -41.12 -22.33
N ARG A 51 20.54 -41.88 -21.46
CA ARG A 51 19.09 -42.15 -21.55
C ARG A 51 18.26 -41.11 -20.80
N ASN A 52 18.90 -40.31 -19.95
CA ASN A 52 18.26 -39.19 -19.29
C ASN A 52 18.32 -37.98 -20.25
N PRO A 53 17.18 -37.36 -20.60
CA PRO A 53 17.12 -36.27 -21.57
C PRO A 53 17.91 -35.03 -21.11
N ASP A 54 17.88 -34.67 -19.82
CA ASP A 54 18.61 -33.53 -19.28
C ASP A 54 20.12 -33.70 -19.37
N LEU A 55 20.61 -34.92 -19.14
CA LEU A 55 22.01 -35.26 -19.32
C LEU A 55 22.39 -35.34 -20.80
N GLN A 56 21.55 -35.95 -21.64
CA GLN A 56 21.83 -36.04 -23.08
C GLN A 56 21.95 -34.65 -23.71
N ASP A 57 21.17 -33.71 -23.21
CA ASP A 57 21.17 -32.31 -23.61
C ASP A 57 22.48 -31.56 -23.31
N LEU A 58 23.35 -32.09 -22.42
CA LEU A 58 24.67 -31.52 -22.11
C LEU A 58 25.74 -31.87 -23.16
N VAL A 59 25.45 -32.79 -24.08
CA VAL A 59 26.39 -33.21 -25.12
C VAL A 59 26.71 -32.02 -26.06
N GLY A 60 28.00 -31.76 -26.26
CA GLY A 60 28.50 -30.63 -27.06
C GLY A 60 28.67 -29.33 -26.27
N ASP A 61 28.22 -29.27 -25.02
CA ASP A 61 28.25 -28.08 -24.16
C ASP A 61 29.56 -27.96 -23.35
N VAL A 62 30.70 -28.14 -24.03
CA VAL A 62 32.04 -28.28 -23.43
C VAL A 62 32.75 -26.94 -23.22
N ILE A 63 32.38 -25.91 -23.99
CA ILE A 63 32.98 -24.56 -23.92
C ILE A 63 32.07 -23.66 -23.09
N PRO A 64 32.58 -22.92 -22.08
CA PRO A 64 31.80 -21.91 -21.38
C PRO A 64 31.43 -20.78 -22.35
N MET A 65 30.24 -20.85 -22.93
CA MET A 65 29.64 -19.76 -23.70
C MET A 65 29.07 -18.71 -22.73
N PRO A 66 29.04 -17.42 -23.11
CA PRO A 66 28.45 -16.38 -22.27
C PRO A 66 26.99 -16.69 -21.91
N SER A 67 26.61 -16.43 -20.65
CA SER A 67 25.37 -16.92 -20.01
C SER A 67 24.08 -16.61 -20.78
N PHE A 68 24.07 -15.53 -21.56
CA PHE A 68 22.92 -15.07 -22.36
C PHE A 68 22.58 -15.98 -23.56
N PHE A 69 23.51 -16.85 -24.01
CA PHE A 69 23.27 -17.80 -25.10
C PHE A 69 23.00 -19.24 -24.60
N ARG A 70 23.02 -19.47 -23.27
CA ARG A 70 22.92 -20.82 -22.69
C ARG A 70 21.59 -21.00 -21.98
N ARG A 71 20.99 -22.20 -22.11
CA ARG A 71 19.92 -22.61 -21.19
C ARG A 71 20.57 -23.05 -19.87
N PRO A 72 20.20 -22.48 -18.71
CA PRO A 72 20.73 -22.93 -17.43
C PRO A 72 20.27 -24.38 -17.20
N ARG A 73 21.24 -25.28 -17.03
CA ARG A 73 20.98 -26.70 -16.77
C ARG A 73 21.79 -27.13 -15.56
N LEU A 74 21.23 -28.09 -14.81
CA LEU A 74 21.92 -28.65 -13.67
C LEU A 74 23.18 -29.42 -14.14
N PRO A 75 24.28 -29.33 -13.37
CA PRO A 75 24.41 -28.62 -12.10
C PRO A 75 24.71 -27.11 -12.23
N GLY A 76 25.04 -26.59 -13.41
CA GLY A 76 25.45 -25.19 -13.61
C GLY A 76 24.36 -24.14 -13.29
N SER A 77 23.07 -24.49 -13.36
CA SER A 77 21.98 -23.59 -12.97
C SER A 77 21.96 -23.24 -11.48
N LEU A 78 22.59 -24.04 -10.62
CA LEU A 78 22.66 -23.78 -9.18
C LEU A 78 23.65 -22.67 -8.82
N GLY A 79 24.60 -22.33 -9.70
CA GLY A 79 25.64 -21.35 -9.39
C GLY A 79 25.05 -20.02 -8.93
N GLY A 80 24.14 -19.45 -9.73
CA GLY A 80 23.50 -18.17 -9.41
C GLY A 80 22.62 -18.22 -8.16
N GLU A 81 21.76 -19.24 -8.04
CA GLU A 81 20.88 -19.39 -6.87
C GLU A 81 21.66 -19.55 -5.55
N LEU A 82 22.76 -20.33 -5.58
CA LEU A 82 23.63 -20.53 -4.42
C LEU A 82 24.42 -19.26 -4.08
N ASP A 83 24.89 -18.51 -5.08
CA ASP A 83 25.58 -17.23 -4.89
C ASP A 83 24.65 -16.18 -4.27
N ASP A 84 23.40 -16.09 -4.75
CA ASP A 84 22.38 -15.17 -4.22
C ASP A 84 22.00 -15.54 -2.78
N MET A 85 21.78 -16.83 -2.51
CA MET A 85 21.48 -17.34 -1.17
C MET A 85 22.62 -17.02 -0.21
N GLN A 86 23.86 -17.30 -0.61
CA GLN A 86 25.05 -17.00 0.18
C GLN A 86 25.20 -15.50 0.45
N SER A 87 24.96 -14.68 -0.56
CA SER A 87 25.04 -13.23 -0.44
C SER A 87 24.03 -12.70 0.58
N SER A 88 22.78 -13.19 0.55
CA SER A 88 21.78 -12.87 1.58
C SER A 88 22.20 -13.37 2.96
N MET A 89 22.70 -14.60 3.08
CA MET A 89 23.20 -15.13 4.35
C MET A 89 24.30 -14.25 4.94
N LYS A 90 25.30 -13.84 4.13
CA LYS A 90 26.40 -12.97 4.58
C LYS A 90 25.91 -11.60 5.05
N ARG A 91 24.89 -11.01 4.39
CA ARG A 91 24.29 -9.74 4.85
C ARG A 91 23.60 -9.91 6.19
N ARG A 92 22.77 -10.93 6.34
CA ARG A 92 22.03 -11.24 7.58
C ARG A 92 22.97 -11.60 8.74
N ILE A 93 24.08 -12.30 8.48
CA ILE A 93 25.12 -12.55 9.49
C ILE A 93 25.69 -11.24 10.01
N ARG A 94 26.09 -10.32 9.12
CA ARG A 94 26.62 -9.00 9.52
C ARG A 94 25.61 -8.20 10.33
N GLN A 95 24.33 -8.27 9.96
CA GLN A 95 23.26 -7.66 10.73
C GLN A 95 23.18 -8.24 12.13
N ILE A 96 23.15 -9.57 12.29
CA ILE A 96 23.13 -10.24 13.59
C ILE A 96 24.35 -9.84 14.44
N GLU A 97 25.54 -9.81 13.86
CA GLU A 97 26.77 -9.37 14.55
C GLU A 97 26.67 -7.90 15.01
N GLY A 98 26.14 -7.02 14.16
CA GLY A 98 25.91 -5.62 14.51
C GLY A 98 24.88 -5.45 15.63
N LEU A 99 23.79 -6.22 15.62
CA LEU A 99 22.79 -6.25 16.70
C LEU A 99 23.41 -6.70 18.04
N GLN A 100 24.25 -7.74 18.01
CA GLN A 100 24.96 -8.21 19.20
C GLN A 100 25.92 -7.14 19.75
N GLU A 101 26.60 -6.39 18.88
CA GLU A 101 27.45 -5.28 19.30
C GLU A 101 26.64 -4.12 19.89
N LEU A 102 25.48 -3.82 19.29
CA LEU A 102 24.55 -2.80 19.79
C LEU A 102 24.06 -3.14 21.21
N GLU A 103 23.66 -4.40 21.44
CA GLU A 103 23.24 -4.92 22.74
C GLU A 103 24.38 -4.86 23.77
N LYS A 104 25.62 -5.23 23.39
CA LYS A 104 26.79 -5.11 24.27
C LYS A 104 27.06 -3.68 24.72
N ARG A 105 26.72 -2.69 23.89
CA ARG A 105 26.80 -1.26 24.21
C ARG A 105 25.59 -0.75 25.02
N GLY A 106 24.66 -1.62 25.36
CA GLY A 106 23.49 -1.31 26.19
C GLY A 106 22.35 -0.64 25.42
N TYR A 107 22.32 -0.75 24.09
CA TYR A 107 21.15 -0.34 23.31
C TYR A 107 20.11 -1.46 23.32
N PRO A 108 18.81 -1.11 23.34
CA PRO A 108 17.75 -2.08 23.18
C PRO A 108 17.82 -2.71 21.79
N VAL A 109 17.52 -4.01 21.72
CA VAL A 109 17.40 -4.73 20.45
C VAL A 109 16.09 -5.49 20.49
N SER A 110 15.19 -5.21 19.55
CA SER A 110 13.95 -5.97 19.39
C SER A 110 14.21 -7.33 18.74
N ASP A 111 13.41 -8.33 19.11
CA ASP A 111 13.42 -9.65 18.46
C ASP A 111 12.94 -9.58 17.00
N SER A 112 12.07 -8.62 16.66
CA SER A 112 11.59 -8.40 15.29
C SER A 112 12.72 -7.98 14.33
N SER A 113 13.75 -7.32 14.84
CA SER A 113 14.87 -6.82 14.03
C SER A 113 15.91 -7.89 13.69
N VAL A 114 15.88 -9.05 14.34
CA VAL A 114 16.89 -10.11 14.19
C VAL A 114 16.81 -10.79 12.81
N PHE A 115 15.62 -10.84 12.21
CA PHE A 115 15.36 -11.60 10.99
C PHE A 115 15.15 -10.74 9.73
N LEU A 116 15.38 -9.42 9.82
CA LEU A 116 15.36 -8.55 8.64
C LEU A 116 16.58 -8.83 7.74
N ASP A 117 16.62 -8.25 6.53
CA ASP A 117 17.80 -8.25 5.64
C ASP A 117 18.23 -6.78 5.45
N GLU A 118 18.78 -6.20 6.52
CA GLU A 118 19.22 -4.81 6.58
C GLU A 118 20.74 -4.71 6.73
N LYS A 119 21.27 -3.49 6.61
CA LYS A 119 22.67 -3.22 6.96
C LYS A 119 22.88 -3.45 8.46
N ALA A 120 24.11 -3.79 8.84
CA ALA A 120 24.47 -3.85 10.25
C ALA A 120 24.25 -2.47 10.91
N PRO A 121 23.59 -2.42 12.08
CA PRO A 121 23.31 -1.16 12.73
C PRO A 121 24.58 -0.53 13.33
N ASP A 122 24.58 0.80 13.43
CA ASP A 122 25.65 1.64 13.96
C ASP A 122 25.15 2.52 15.10
N ALA A 123 25.68 2.28 16.30
CA ALA A 123 25.37 3.05 17.50
C ALA A 123 25.61 4.55 17.33
N LYS A 124 26.60 4.95 16.51
CA LYS A 124 26.91 6.37 16.29
C LYS A 124 25.74 7.11 15.67
N LYS A 125 25.03 6.49 14.73
CA LYS A 125 23.85 7.11 14.08
C LYS A 125 22.73 7.37 15.07
N ILE A 126 22.51 6.44 16.01
CA ILE A 126 21.51 6.58 17.06
C ILE A 126 21.86 7.76 17.96
N ASP A 127 23.13 7.84 18.38
CA ASP A 127 23.61 8.91 19.26
C ASP A 127 23.56 10.28 18.56
N ASP A 128 23.91 10.34 17.28
CA ASP A 128 23.81 11.57 16.47
C ASP A 128 22.34 12.01 16.33
N ALA A 129 21.43 11.10 15.98
CA ALA A 129 20.00 11.41 15.87
C ALA A 129 19.39 11.89 17.21
N LEU A 130 19.74 11.23 18.32
CA LEU A 130 19.31 11.66 19.66
C LEU A 130 19.88 13.03 20.03
N ARG A 131 21.13 13.31 19.66
CA ARG A 131 21.77 14.61 19.88
C ARG A 131 21.05 15.70 19.09
N HIS A 132 20.84 15.51 17.78
CA HIS A 132 20.21 16.50 16.92
C HIS A 132 18.74 16.74 17.33
N LEU A 133 18.00 15.69 17.71
CA LEU A 133 16.66 15.84 18.31
C LEU A 133 16.70 16.72 19.56
N HIS A 134 17.70 16.53 20.42
CA HIS A 134 17.84 17.32 21.64
C HIS A 134 18.21 18.78 21.34
N GLU A 135 19.08 19.02 20.35
CA GLU A 135 19.56 20.35 19.93
C GLU A 135 18.45 21.23 19.36
N LEU A 136 17.32 20.67 18.91
CA LEU A 136 16.11 21.44 18.58
C LEU A 136 15.61 22.27 19.78
N LYS A 137 15.86 21.82 21.01
CA LYS A 137 15.44 22.55 22.20
C LYS A 137 16.31 23.79 22.42
N GLY A 138 15.71 24.96 22.28
CA GLY A 138 16.38 26.23 22.51
C GLY A 138 17.12 26.77 21.30
N LYS A 139 16.90 26.16 20.13
CA LYS A 139 17.26 26.76 18.85
C LYS A 139 16.30 27.91 18.56
N ASP A 140 16.82 29.03 18.06
CA ASP A 140 15.99 30.20 17.72
C ASP A 140 15.36 30.12 16.31
N PHE A 141 15.70 29.06 15.55
CA PHE A 141 15.31 28.79 14.16
C PHE A 141 15.54 29.95 13.17
N GLY A 142 16.27 30.99 13.58
CA GLY A 142 16.57 32.13 12.73
C GLY A 142 15.33 32.82 12.15
N THR A 143 15.53 33.51 11.03
CA THR A 143 14.46 34.16 10.26
C THR A 143 13.88 33.29 9.15
N ASN A 144 14.49 32.11 8.91
CA ASN A 144 14.10 31.18 7.87
C ASN A 144 13.18 30.05 8.38
N GLY A 145 12.81 30.07 9.66
CA GLY A 145 12.00 29.03 10.29
C GLY A 145 12.77 27.74 10.55
N ASN A 146 12.05 26.69 10.95
CA ASN A 146 12.65 25.42 11.40
C ASN A 146 12.79 24.37 10.28
N ARG A 147 12.32 24.62 9.06
CA ARG A 147 12.19 23.60 8.00
C ARG A 147 13.50 22.88 7.65
N ASP A 148 14.58 23.62 7.40
CA ASP A 148 15.89 23.03 7.05
C ASP A 148 16.38 22.03 8.12
N ASP A 149 16.14 22.35 9.40
CA ASP A 149 16.52 21.51 10.53
C ASP A 149 15.65 20.24 10.61
N LEU A 150 14.35 20.39 10.36
CA LEU A 150 13.42 19.28 10.33
C LEU A 150 13.69 18.34 9.16
N GLU A 151 14.02 18.87 7.98
CA GLU A 151 14.42 18.09 6.81
C GLU A 151 15.71 17.31 7.06
N GLN A 152 16.71 17.94 7.70
CA GLN A 152 17.94 17.26 8.09
C GLN A 152 17.65 16.09 9.04
N ILE A 153 16.92 16.33 10.13
CA ILE A 153 16.62 15.29 11.12
C ILE A 153 15.74 14.20 10.51
N SER A 154 14.74 14.57 9.71
CA SER A 154 13.90 13.62 8.98
C SER A 154 14.75 12.71 8.08
N GLY A 155 15.65 13.28 7.27
CA GLY A 155 16.52 12.51 6.38
C GLY A 155 17.48 11.59 7.14
N GLU A 156 17.97 12.02 8.30
CA GLU A 156 18.75 11.17 9.21
C GLU A 156 17.94 9.99 9.73
N LEU A 157 16.70 10.22 10.18
CA LEU A 157 15.79 9.20 10.70
C LEU A 157 15.36 8.21 9.62
N ASP A 158 15.07 8.69 8.41
CA ASP A 158 14.70 7.85 7.25
C ASP A 158 15.83 6.86 6.89
N GLY A 159 17.08 7.30 7.05
CA GLY A 159 18.30 6.53 6.79
C GLY A 159 18.67 5.50 7.86
N LEU A 160 17.94 5.44 8.98
CA LEU A 160 18.14 4.45 10.03
C LEU A 160 17.58 3.07 9.62
N THR A 161 18.29 2.02 9.99
CA THR A 161 17.79 0.63 10.00
C THR A 161 16.68 0.49 11.05
N ALA A 162 15.87 -0.56 10.97
CA ALA A 162 14.81 -0.79 11.95
C ALA A 162 15.35 -0.88 13.39
N ALA A 163 16.50 -1.52 13.60
CA ALA A 163 17.12 -1.61 14.92
C ALA A 163 17.65 -0.26 15.44
N GLU A 164 18.20 0.58 14.56
CA GLU A 164 18.69 1.92 14.91
C GLU A 164 17.51 2.83 15.27
N LEU A 165 16.46 2.84 14.44
CA LEU A 165 15.28 3.67 14.68
C LEU A 165 14.53 3.22 15.94
N ASP A 166 14.35 1.91 16.12
CA ASP A 166 13.71 1.38 17.32
C ASP A 166 14.48 1.77 18.60
N SER A 167 15.81 1.73 18.54
CA SER A 167 16.66 2.21 19.62
C SER A 167 16.54 3.71 19.88
N PHE A 168 16.46 4.50 18.81
CA PHE A 168 16.21 5.94 18.91
C PHE A 168 14.87 6.21 19.59
N VAL A 169 13.77 5.60 19.12
CA VAL A 169 12.43 5.78 19.70
C VAL A 169 12.39 5.29 21.15
N THR A 170 13.06 4.18 21.47
CA THR A 170 13.14 3.68 22.85
C THR A 170 13.83 4.69 23.77
N LYS A 171 14.96 5.26 23.35
CA LYS A 171 15.79 6.15 24.17
C LYS A 171 15.27 7.60 24.23
N ALA A 172 14.63 8.10 23.18
CA ALA A 172 14.03 9.43 23.15
C ALA A 172 12.92 9.54 24.21
N SER A 173 12.83 10.66 24.94
CA SER A 173 11.73 10.80 25.90
C SER A 173 10.40 11.07 25.17
N PRO A 174 9.24 10.67 25.72
CA PRO A 174 7.95 11.01 25.13
C PRO A 174 7.78 12.51 24.88
N LYS A 175 8.35 13.35 25.75
CA LYS A 175 8.33 14.81 25.60
C LYS A 175 9.15 15.30 24.41
N ASP A 176 10.28 14.66 24.11
CA ASP A 176 11.12 15.03 22.97
C ASP A 176 10.43 14.67 21.66
N LEU A 177 9.82 13.48 21.60
CA LEU A 177 9.08 13.03 20.43
C LEU A 177 7.84 13.90 20.19
N SER A 178 7.06 14.22 21.24
CA SER A 178 5.92 15.14 21.11
C SER A 178 6.35 16.55 20.73
N PHE A 179 7.48 17.05 21.24
CA PHE A 179 8.02 18.35 20.84
C PHE A 179 8.45 18.34 19.36
N TYR A 180 9.10 17.26 18.91
CA TYR A 180 9.42 17.08 17.50
C TYR A 180 8.17 17.04 16.64
N ASN A 181 7.12 16.30 17.05
CA ASN A 181 5.83 16.33 16.36
C ASN A 181 5.24 17.74 16.26
N GLN A 182 5.29 18.54 17.34
CA GLN A 182 4.81 19.93 17.32
C GLN A 182 5.54 20.75 16.26
N LEU A 183 6.88 20.66 16.21
CA LEU A 183 7.67 21.36 15.20
C LEU A 183 7.36 20.87 13.79
N LEU A 184 7.18 19.57 13.59
CA LEU A 184 6.83 18.99 12.29
C LEU A 184 5.47 19.50 11.76
N THR A 185 4.51 19.74 12.65
CA THR A 185 3.14 20.15 12.31
C THR A 185 2.92 21.65 12.26
N ASP A 186 3.86 22.44 12.79
CA ASP A 186 3.77 23.89 12.85
C ASP A 186 4.11 24.49 11.48
N THR A 187 3.11 24.65 10.62
CA THR A 187 3.26 25.29 9.30
C THR A 187 2.71 26.71 9.31
N ASP A 188 2.55 27.34 10.48
CA ASP A 188 2.01 28.70 10.62
C ASP A 188 3.07 29.73 10.19
N ASP A 189 3.31 29.77 8.88
CA ASP A 189 4.25 30.69 8.25
C ASP A 189 3.69 32.12 8.35
N SER A 190 4.50 33.03 8.88
CA SER A 190 4.06 34.41 9.08
C SER A 190 3.79 35.08 7.72
N VAL A 191 2.55 35.57 7.53
CA VAL A 191 2.16 36.39 6.36
C VAL A 191 3.07 37.62 6.15
N TRP A 192 3.79 38.04 7.19
CA TRP A 192 4.69 39.20 7.16
C TRP A 192 6.16 38.88 6.86
N ASN A 193 6.57 37.61 6.88
CA ASN A 193 7.93 37.18 6.57
C ASN A 193 7.92 36.07 5.50
N PRO A 194 8.17 36.39 4.22
CA PRO A 194 8.11 35.42 3.11
C PRO A 194 9.27 34.42 3.11
N PHE A 195 10.08 34.40 4.16
CA PHE A 195 11.20 33.47 4.35
C PHE A 195 10.97 32.53 5.53
N ASP A 196 9.88 32.67 6.28
CA ASP A 196 9.59 31.89 7.50
C ASP A 196 8.95 30.55 7.11
N ASP A 197 9.77 29.55 6.77
CA ASP A 197 9.29 28.21 6.45
C ASP A 197 9.33 27.34 7.73
N ASN A 198 8.16 27.07 8.31
CA ASN A 198 8.02 26.19 9.46
C ASN A 198 7.37 24.85 9.09
N GLY A 199 7.69 23.83 9.88
CA GLY A 199 7.15 22.50 9.72
C GLY A 199 7.68 21.79 8.48
N LEU A 200 7.26 20.53 8.34
CA LEU A 200 7.42 19.80 7.09
C LEU A 200 6.13 19.89 6.27
N PRO A 201 6.24 19.96 4.93
CA PRO A 201 5.12 19.68 4.04
C PRO A 201 4.39 18.40 4.44
N GLU A 202 3.06 18.38 4.27
CA GLU A 202 2.20 17.31 4.77
C GLU A 202 2.62 15.93 4.25
N ASP A 203 2.90 15.84 2.95
CA ASP A 203 3.36 14.65 2.24
C ASP A 203 4.67 14.12 2.82
N ARG A 204 5.65 15.02 3.02
CA ARG A 204 6.96 14.69 3.61
C ARG A 204 6.81 14.23 5.05
N ARG A 205 6.02 14.93 5.85
CA ARG A 205 5.72 14.55 7.23
C ARG A 205 5.08 13.17 7.29
N ARG A 206 4.08 12.90 6.45
CA ARG A 206 3.38 11.61 6.36
C ARG A 206 4.32 10.50 5.95
N ASP A 207 5.18 10.72 4.96
CA ASP A 207 6.16 9.73 4.48
C ASP A 207 7.16 9.36 5.57
N THR A 208 7.73 10.35 6.26
CA THR A 208 8.67 10.13 7.37
C THR A 208 8.00 9.38 8.52
N LEU A 209 6.81 9.80 8.95
CA LEU A 209 6.10 9.12 10.02
C LEU A 209 5.65 7.71 9.63
N SER A 210 5.26 7.50 8.37
CA SER A 210 4.90 6.19 7.84
C SER A 210 6.11 5.25 7.82
N LEU A 211 7.25 5.73 7.32
CA LEU A 211 8.50 4.98 7.31
C LEU A 211 8.94 4.63 8.73
N MET A 212 8.90 5.60 9.64
CA MET A 212 9.26 5.38 11.03
C MET A 212 8.35 4.35 11.69
N LEU A 213 7.03 4.51 11.56
CA LEU A 213 6.04 3.59 12.11
C LEU A 213 6.19 2.17 11.55
N SER A 214 6.56 2.01 10.27
CA SER A 214 6.79 0.69 9.67
C SER A 214 8.00 -0.07 10.26
N LYS A 215 8.93 0.65 10.90
CA LYS A 215 10.25 0.14 11.34
C LYS A 215 10.38 -0.03 12.85
N VAL A 216 9.61 0.70 13.67
CA VAL A 216 9.66 0.56 15.14
C VAL A 216 9.20 -0.82 15.58
N SER A 217 9.68 -1.30 16.72
CA SER A 217 9.24 -2.58 17.28
C SER A 217 7.79 -2.53 17.77
N PRO A 218 7.11 -3.69 17.90
CA PRO A 218 5.77 -3.76 18.49
C PRO A 218 5.67 -3.04 19.84
N GLU A 219 6.72 -3.14 20.68
CA GLU A 219 6.74 -2.53 22.01
C GLU A 219 6.76 -0.99 21.97
N ASN A 220 7.29 -0.42 20.87
CA ASN A 220 7.37 1.03 20.68
C ASN A 220 6.21 1.61 19.88
N VAL A 221 5.36 0.80 19.23
CA VAL A 221 4.19 1.30 18.47
C VAL A 221 3.32 2.22 19.33
N GLY A 222 2.95 1.79 20.54
CA GLY A 222 2.10 2.61 21.43
C GLY A 222 2.76 3.91 21.92
N LYS A 223 4.09 3.91 22.12
CA LYS A 223 4.85 5.12 22.45
C LYS A 223 4.90 6.07 21.25
N PHE A 224 5.08 5.51 20.06
CA PHE A 224 5.16 6.25 18.81
C PHE A 224 3.83 6.92 18.48
N THR A 225 2.72 6.17 18.50
CA THR A 225 1.38 6.71 18.18
C THR A 225 0.93 7.76 19.21
N ALA A 226 1.34 7.64 20.48
CA ALA A 226 1.09 8.67 21.48
C ALA A 226 1.87 9.98 21.22
N ALA A 227 3.06 9.90 20.60
CA ALA A 227 3.85 11.08 20.25
C ALA A 227 3.43 11.69 18.90
N PHE A 228 2.99 10.86 17.96
CA PHE A 228 2.62 11.22 16.59
C PHE A 228 1.18 10.76 16.29
N PRO A 229 0.16 11.40 16.87
CA PRO A 229 -1.23 10.96 16.71
C PRO A 229 -1.71 10.99 15.25
N GLY A 230 -1.09 11.81 14.40
CA GLY A 230 -1.42 11.92 12.96
C GLY A 230 -1.10 10.69 12.12
N VAL A 231 -0.54 9.61 12.69
CA VAL A 231 -0.44 8.29 12.01
C VAL A 231 -1.75 7.47 12.10
N GLN A 232 -2.78 8.06 12.68
CA GLN A 232 -4.16 7.58 12.67
C GLN A 232 -5.05 8.74 12.22
N PRO A 233 -5.91 8.56 11.21
CA PRO A 233 -6.88 9.59 10.85
C PRO A 233 -7.89 9.75 11.97
N THR A 234 -8.52 10.91 12.10
CA THR A 234 -9.70 11.05 12.97
C THR A 234 -10.95 10.51 12.27
N PHE A 235 -11.88 9.93 13.04
CA PHE A 235 -13.23 9.61 12.58
C PHE A 235 -14.30 10.47 13.28
N THR A 236 -13.91 11.34 14.21
CA THR A 236 -14.86 12.05 15.07
C THR A 236 -15.58 13.20 14.37
N ASN A 237 -15.15 13.54 13.16
CA ASN A 237 -15.71 14.56 12.28
C ASN A 237 -16.55 13.95 11.16
N THR A 238 -17.14 12.77 11.39
CA THR A 238 -18.00 12.08 10.41
C THR A 238 -19.44 12.11 10.86
N ASP A 239 -20.37 12.07 9.92
CA ASP A 239 -21.79 11.86 10.22
C ASP A 239 -22.02 10.57 11.02
N ALA A 240 -21.25 9.51 10.71
CA ALA A 240 -21.28 8.26 11.46
C ALA A 240 -21.02 8.47 12.96
N TYR A 241 -20.10 9.37 13.33
CA TYR A 241 -19.80 9.69 14.71
C TYR A 241 -20.79 10.68 15.32
N GLU A 242 -21.16 11.73 14.60
CA GLU A 242 -21.98 12.83 15.11
C GLU A 242 -23.47 12.49 15.19
N ALA A 243 -24.00 11.82 14.16
CA ALA A 243 -25.40 11.40 14.07
C ALA A 243 -25.64 9.98 14.57
N GLY A 244 -24.57 9.21 14.86
CA GLY A 244 -24.66 7.83 15.33
C GLY A 244 -25.10 6.85 14.24
N GLY A 245 -24.71 7.09 12.99
CA GLY A 245 -25.07 6.23 11.87
C GLY A 245 -24.90 6.89 10.51
N ASN A 246 -25.29 6.17 9.47
CA ASN A 246 -25.43 6.69 8.12
C ASN A 246 -26.92 6.75 7.76
N SER A 247 -27.46 7.95 7.61
CA SER A 247 -28.89 8.14 7.32
C SER A 247 -29.29 7.72 5.91
N GLN A 248 -28.38 7.71 4.95
CA GLN A 248 -28.68 7.32 3.56
C GLN A 248 -28.96 5.82 3.43
N ASN A 249 -28.22 4.98 4.16
CA ASN A 249 -28.42 3.52 4.15
C ASN A 249 -29.10 2.96 5.41
N GLY A 250 -29.41 3.81 6.39
CA GLY A 250 -30.15 3.47 7.60
C GLY A 250 -29.34 2.69 8.64
N GLN A 251 -28.03 2.57 8.49
CA GLN A 251 -27.17 1.97 9.49
C GLN A 251 -27.02 2.88 10.71
N THR A 252 -26.98 2.29 11.90
CA THR A 252 -26.82 3.01 13.17
C THR A 252 -25.68 2.39 13.98
N ASN A 253 -24.98 3.21 14.75
CA ASN A 253 -23.92 2.78 15.64
C ASN A 253 -24.00 3.48 17.00
N ASN A 254 -23.14 3.04 17.92
CA ASN A 254 -22.87 3.74 19.16
C ASN A 254 -21.44 3.43 19.61
N GLY A 255 -20.77 4.43 20.19
CA GLY A 255 -19.47 4.25 20.83
C GLY A 255 -18.36 3.82 19.87
N ILE A 256 -18.20 4.54 18.76
CA ILE A 256 -17.09 4.29 17.81
C ILE A 256 -15.75 4.40 18.53
N HIS A 257 -14.92 3.38 18.39
CA HIS A 257 -13.58 3.31 18.95
C HIS A 257 -12.64 2.51 18.04
N TRP A 258 -11.35 2.65 18.27
CA TRP A 258 -10.33 1.85 17.58
C TRP A 258 -10.30 0.44 18.15
N ALA A 259 -10.45 -0.57 17.29
CA ALA A 259 -10.32 -1.97 17.64
C ALA A 259 -9.66 -2.79 16.50
N PRO A 260 -8.99 -3.90 16.81
CA PRO A 260 -8.51 -4.82 15.78
C PRO A 260 -9.66 -5.34 14.91
N PRO A 261 -9.46 -5.53 13.59
CA PRO A 261 -10.48 -6.13 12.74
C PRO A 261 -10.83 -7.55 13.20
N PRO A 262 -12.11 -7.98 13.05
CA PRO A 262 -12.52 -9.32 13.42
C PRO A 262 -12.03 -10.40 12.43
N ASP A 263 -11.75 -10.04 11.18
CA ASP A 263 -11.38 -10.97 10.11
C ASP A 263 -9.97 -10.66 9.55
N PRO A 264 -9.33 -11.58 8.77
CA PRO A 264 -7.97 -11.38 8.28
C PRO A 264 -7.90 -10.31 7.18
N LEU A 265 -6.67 -9.93 6.83
CA LEU A 265 -6.43 -9.01 5.72
C LEU A 265 -6.98 -9.55 4.39
N PHE A 266 -6.69 -10.82 4.11
CA PHE A 266 -7.20 -11.58 2.97
C PHE A 266 -7.54 -13.01 3.43
N GLN A 267 -8.64 -13.54 2.94
CA GLN A 267 -9.17 -14.89 3.10
C GLN A 267 -9.10 -15.66 1.77
N ASP A 268 -9.67 -15.13 0.69
CA ASP A 268 -9.70 -15.75 -0.65
C ASP A 268 -9.19 -14.85 -1.78
N GLY A 269 -8.65 -13.69 -1.41
CA GLY A 269 -7.99 -12.75 -2.31
C GLY A 269 -8.94 -11.63 -2.72
N VAL A 270 -8.39 -10.58 -3.33
CA VAL A 270 -9.19 -9.37 -3.61
C VAL A 270 -10.32 -9.64 -4.61
N SER A 271 -11.54 -9.26 -4.21
CA SER A 271 -12.72 -9.20 -5.05
C SER A 271 -13.48 -7.88 -4.85
N ALA A 272 -14.08 -7.37 -5.92
CA ALA A 272 -14.98 -6.23 -5.82
C ALA A 272 -16.19 -6.47 -4.89
N ASP A 273 -16.54 -7.73 -4.64
CA ASP A 273 -17.66 -8.07 -3.76
C ASP A 273 -17.29 -7.94 -2.26
N ASP A 274 -16.00 -7.84 -1.91
CA ASP A 274 -15.54 -7.62 -0.52
C ASP A 274 -15.74 -6.17 -0.08
N VAL A 275 -16.00 -5.28 -1.03
CA VAL A 275 -16.21 -3.86 -0.78
C VAL A 275 -17.64 -3.61 -0.30
N ASN A 276 -17.76 -3.00 0.87
CA ASN A 276 -19.01 -2.52 1.43
C ASN A 276 -18.72 -1.29 2.30
N GLN A 277 -19.01 -0.09 1.79
CA GLN A 277 -18.72 1.21 2.43
C GLN A 277 -19.19 1.32 3.89
N ARG A 278 -20.29 0.63 4.25
CA ARG A 278 -20.94 0.79 5.55
C ARG A 278 -21.27 2.26 5.86
N GLN A 279 -20.64 2.90 6.85
CA GLN A 279 -21.22 4.09 7.48
C GLN A 279 -20.57 5.42 7.09
N PHE A 280 -19.37 5.46 6.53
CA PHE A 280 -18.76 6.71 6.10
C PHE A 280 -19.32 7.16 4.74
N GLY A 281 -19.46 8.47 4.54
CA GLY A 281 -20.08 9.09 3.36
C GLY A 281 -19.21 9.13 2.09
N ASP A 282 -18.27 8.21 1.92
CA ASP A 282 -17.18 8.26 0.92
C ASP A 282 -17.47 7.46 -0.37
N CYS A 283 -18.72 7.50 -0.85
CA CYS A 283 -19.24 6.52 -1.83
C CYS A 283 -18.50 6.57 -3.16
N TRP A 284 -18.05 7.76 -3.52
CA TRP A 284 -17.25 8.08 -4.68
C TRP A 284 -15.91 7.33 -4.68
N TYR A 285 -15.19 7.33 -3.56
CA TYR A 285 -13.94 6.60 -3.40
C TYR A 285 -14.17 5.09 -3.38
N VAL A 286 -15.16 4.63 -2.61
CA VAL A 286 -15.43 3.20 -2.43
C VAL A 286 -15.94 2.55 -3.73
N ALA A 287 -16.72 3.27 -4.54
CA ALA A 287 -17.13 2.83 -5.87
C ALA A 287 -15.91 2.65 -6.80
N SER A 288 -15.00 3.62 -6.82
CA SER A 288 -13.75 3.54 -7.59
C SER A 288 -12.85 2.39 -7.13
N LEU A 289 -12.74 2.16 -5.82
CA LEU A 289 -11.98 1.05 -5.25
C LEU A 289 -12.58 -0.31 -5.63
N ALA A 290 -13.90 -0.47 -5.58
CA ALA A 290 -14.60 -1.68 -6.03
C ALA A 290 -14.38 -1.91 -7.54
N GLY A 291 -14.49 -0.85 -8.34
CA GLY A 291 -14.21 -0.91 -9.77
C GLY A 291 -12.77 -1.30 -10.08
N LEU A 292 -11.80 -0.77 -9.33
CA LEU A 292 -10.38 -1.14 -9.46
C LEU A 292 -10.13 -2.59 -9.06
N ALA A 293 -10.68 -3.05 -7.93
CA ALA A 293 -10.59 -4.43 -7.49
C ALA A 293 -11.20 -5.41 -8.51
N GLN A 294 -12.24 -4.99 -9.26
CA GLN A 294 -12.81 -5.77 -10.35
C GLN A 294 -11.88 -5.86 -11.57
N LYS A 295 -11.15 -4.77 -11.88
CA LYS A 295 -10.29 -4.68 -13.07
C LYS A 295 -8.93 -5.30 -12.87
N ASP A 296 -8.31 -5.02 -11.72
CA ASP A 296 -6.99 -5.52 -11.36
C ASP A 296 -6.90 -5.86 -9.86
N PRO A 297 -7.43 -7.04 -9.46
CA PRO A 297 -7.36 -7.49 -8.07
C PRO A 297 -5.92 -7.73 -7.60
N ALA A 298 -5.00 -8.08 -8.51
CA ALA A 298 -3.60 -8.31 -8.17
C ALA A 298 -2.92 -6.99 -7.77
N PHE A 299 -3.16 -5.91 -8.53
CA PHE A 299 -2.67 -4.59 -8.19
C PHE A 299 -3.15 -4.16 -6.80
N VAL A 300 -4.44 -4.30 -6.49
CA VAL A 300 -5.00 -3.96 -5.16
C VAL A 300 -4.36 -4.82 -4.06
N GLN A 301 -4.24 -6.13 -4.28
CA GLN A 301 -3.65 -7.04 -3.29
C GLN A 301 -2.17 -6.73 -3.01
N GLU A 302 -1.39 -6.42 -4.04
CA GLU A 302 0.02 -6.02 -3.94
C GLU A 302 0.21 -4.62 -3.32
N GLY A 303 -0.86 -3.81 -3.31
CA GLY A 303 -0.86 -2.47 -2.73
C GLY A 303 -1.02 -2.43 -1.21
N ILE A 304 -1.16 -3.57 -0.52
CA ILE A 304 -1.21 -3.62 0.95
C ILE A 304 -0.16 -4.59 1.48
N LYS A 305 0.53 -4.19 2.55
CA LYS A 305 1.44 -5.05 3.30
C LYS A 305 1.25 -4.92 4.80
N GLN A 306 1.30 -6.05 5.50
CA GLN A 306 1.39 -6.09 6.95
C GLN A 306 2.87 -6.04 7.36
N ASN A 307 3.23 -5.10 8.24
CA ASN A 307 4.59 -4.94 8.72
C ASN A 307 4.87 -5.91 9.90
N PRO A 308 6.13 -6.27 10.16
CA PRO A 308 6.50 -7.18 11.25
C PRO A 308 6.05 -6.73 12.65
N ASN A 309 5.77 -5.44 12.83
CA ASN A 309 5.31 -4.86 14.08
C ASN A 309 3.78 -4.81 14.22
N GLY A 310 3.03 -5.40 13.27
CA GLY A 310 1.57 -5.43 13.26
C GLY A 310 0.91 -4.20 12.65
N THR A 311 1.66 -3.17 12.24
CA THR A 311 1.13 -2.03 11.46
C THR A 311 0.83 -2.46 10.02
N VAL A 312 0.04 -1.67 9.31
CA VAL A 312 -0.32 -1.92 7.91
C VAL A 312 0.16 -0.74 7.07
N SER A 313 0.78 -1.03 5.93
CA SER A 313 1.12 -0.02 4.93
C SER A 313 0.29 -0.24 3.67
N VAL A 314 -0.28 0.84 3.15
CA VAL A 314 -1.06 0.86 1.92
C VAL A 314 -0.38 1.79 0.92
N ARG A 315 -0.36 1.36 -0.34
CA ARG A 315 0.10 2.15 -1.47
C ARG A 315 -0.96 3.17 -1.83
N VAL A 316 -0.59 4.43 -1.79
CA VAL A 316 -1.44 5.58 -2.13
C VAL A 316 -0.61 6.54 -2.97
N TRP A 317 -1.27 7.34 -3.79
CA TRP A 317 -0.65 8.44 -4.51
C TRP A 317 -1.15 9.78 -3.99
N ASP A 318 -0.38 10.85 -4.20
CA ASP A 318 -0.90 12.21 -4.03
C ASP A 318 -1.58 12.71 -5.32
N LYS A 319 -2.16 13.92 -5.25
CA LYS A 319 -2.83 14.55 -6.40
C LYS A 319 -1.87 14.87 -7.55
N GLU A 320 -0.57 14.97 -7.29
CA GLU A 320 0.47 15.14 -8.30
C GLU A 320 0.90 13.82 -8.95
N GLY A 321 0.35 12.67 -8.52
CA GLY A 321 0.70 11.35 -9.02
C GLY A 321 2.01 10.81 -8.47
N ASN A 322 2.52 11.36 -7.36
CA ASN A 322 3.66 10.80 -6.64
C ASN A 322 3.22 9.61 -5.78
N TYR A 323 4.09 8.62 -5.71
CA TYR A 323 3.85 7.37 -5.02
C TYR A 323 4.23 7.46 -3.54
N HIS A 324 3.37 6.93 -2.65
CA HIS A 324 3.59 6.88 -1.20
C HIS A 324 3.22 5.51 -0.59
N TRP A 325 3.92 5.14 0.49
CA TRP A 325 3.48 4.09 1.42
C TRP A 325 2.93 4.75 2.68
N VAL A 326 1.60 4.80 2.82
CA VAL A 326 0.95 5.29 4.04
C VAL A 326 0.92 4.17 5.05
N THR A 327 1.58 4.35 6.20
CA THR A 327 1.62 3.33 7.28
C THR A 327 0.82 3.79 8.48
N MET A 328 0.04 2.87 9.03
CA MET A 328 -0.93 3.11 10.10
C MET A 328 -0.96 1.93 11.08
N THR A 329 -1.56 2.13 12.25
CA THR A 329 -1.86 0.97 13.11
C THR A 329 -2.93 0.08 12.49
N ALA A 330 -2.98 -1.19 12.90
CA ALA A 330 -3.98 -2.14 12.41
C ALA A 330 -5.40 -1.92 12.96
N ASP A 331 -5.57 -1.10 14.00
CA ASP A 331 -6.91 -0.87 14.55
C ASP A 331 -7.78 -0.11 13.55
N LEU A 332 -9.04 -0.53 13.38
CA LEU A 332 -10.04 0.09 12.53
C LEU A 332 -11.15 0.73 13.40
N PRO A 333 -11.92 1.69 12.86
CA PRO A 333 -13.08 2.21 13.57
C PRO A 333 -14.16 1.12 13.69
N SER A 334 -14.56 0.82 14.93
CA SER A 334 -15.56 -0.19 15.27
C SER A 334 -16.60 0.34 16.24
N ASP A 335 -17.84 -0.15 16.14
CA ASP A 335 -18.90 0.13 17.12
C ASP A 335 -18.60 -0.53 18.48
N GLN A 336 -19.40 -0.22 19.50
CA GLN A 336 -19.30 -0.82 20.85
C GLN A 336 -19.33 -2.36 20.89
N ASN A 337 -19.81 -3.03 19.83
CA ASN A 337 -19.89 -4.48 19.73
C ASN A 337 -18.70 -5.07 18.94
N GLY A 338 -17.78 -4.24 18.44
CA GLY A 338 -16.66 -4.64 17.62
C GLY A 338 -16.97 -4.76 16.13
N ASN A 339 -18.15 -4.31 15.66
CA ASN A 339 -18.47 -4.31 14.24
C ASN A 339 -17.74 -3.16 13.52
N PRO A 340 -17.07 -3.41 12.39
CA PRO A 340 -16.45 -2.36 11.60
C PRO A 340 -17.44 -1.27 11.17
N ILE A 341 -17.03 0.00 11.27
CA ILE A 341 -17.80 1.17 10.83
C ILE A 341 -17.52 1.52 9.36
N GLY A 342 -16.25 1.50 8.96
CA GLY A 342 -15.81 1.81 7.60
C GLY A 342 -15.91 0.64 6.63
N THR A 343 -15.34 0.80 5.44
CA THR A 343 -15.50 -0.10 4.30
C THR A 343 -15.08 -1.53 4.64
N TYR A 344 -16.04 -2.46 4.71
CA TYR A 344 -15.81 -3.83 5.18
C TYR A 344 -16.89 -4.82 4.72
N GLY A 345 -16.54 -5.76 3.85
CA GLY A 345 -17.43 -6.82 3.35
C GLY A 345 -16.78 -8.22 3.38
N ASN A 346 -17.63 -9.24 3.23
CA ASN A 346 -17.31 -10.67 3.06
C ASN A 346 -16.31 -11.34 4.01
N GLY A 347 -15.92 -10.71 5.11
CA GLY A 347 -14.99 -11.31 6.08
C GLY A 347 -13.52 -11.06 5.74
N GLU A 348 -13.22 -9.94 5.08
CA GLU A 348 -11.85 -9.49 4.84
C GLU A 348 -11.70 -8.01 5.19
N SER A 349 -10.53 -7.63 5.70
CA SER A 349 -10.28 -6.26 6.18
C SER A 349 -9.52 -5.36 5.20
N TRP A 350 -9.11 -5.87 4.03
CA TRP A 350 -8.35 -5.09 3.05
C TRP A 350 -9.04 -3.80 2.59
N PRO A 351 -10.37 -3.73 2.37
CA PRO A 351 -11.01 -2.51 1.90
C PRO A 351 -10.90 -1.37 2.92
N ALA A 352 -11.05 -1.71 4.21
CA ALA A 352 -10.98 -0.76 5.31
C ALA A 352 -9.60 -0.10 5.44
N TYR A 353 -8.53 -0.83 5.09
CA TYR A 353 -7.19 -0.27 5.12
C TYR A 353 -6.93 0.69 3.97
N TYR A 354 -7.49 0.42 2.78
CA TYR A 354 -7.48 1.37 1.67
C TYR A 354 -8.22 2.66 2.02
N GLU A 355 -9.45 2.54 2.51
CA GLU A 355 -10.25 3.66 3.01
C GLU A 355 -9.51 4.48 4.07
N LYS A 356 -8.96 3.80 5.09
CA LYS A 356 -8.23 4.47 6.16
C LYS A 356 -6.95 5.15 5.69
N ALA A 357 -6.24 4.56 4.73
CA ALA A 357 -5.03 5.17 4.17
C ALA A 357 -5.37 6.38 3.28
N PHE A 358 -6.50 6.28 2.56
CA PHE A 358 -7.05 7.39 1.79
C PHE A 358 -7.46 8.55 2.70
N ALA A 359 -8.17 8.28 3.81
CA ALA A 359 -8.51 9.28 4.83
C ALA A 359 -7.27 10.00 5.45
N MET A 360 -6.08 9.41 5.36
CA MET A 360 -4.82 10.04 5.79
C MET A 360 -4.14 10.86 4.69
N ALA A 361 -4.35 10.51 3.42
CA ALA A 361 -3.64 11.11 2.29
C ALA A 361 -4.47 12.14 1.54
N TYR A 362 -5.80 11.99 1.56
CA TYR A 362 -6.71 12.87 0.85
C TYR A 362 -6.67 14.28 1.43
N SER A 363 -6.57 15.26 0.54
CA SER A 363 -6.70 16.67 0.85
C SER A 363 -7.27 17.36 -0.38
N ASP A 364 -8.42 18.01 -0.24
CA ASP A 364 -9.00 18.82 -1.30
C ASP A 364 -8.47 20.26 -1.21
N ASP A 365 -8.38 20.95 -2.35
CA ASP A 365 -7.87 22.32 -2.40
C ASP A 365 -8.88 23.29 -1.75
N GLY A 366 -8.63 23.64 -0.48
CA GLY A 366 -9.37 24.67 0.24
C GLY A 366 -10.29 24.18 1.36
N ASP A 367 -10.30 22.87 1.64
CA ASP A 367 -10.93 22.33 2.84
C ASP A 367 -9.87 21.96 3.89
N ASP A 368 -10.07 22.40 5.13
CA ASP A 368 -9.20 22.08 6.26
C ASP A 368 -9.55 20.70 6.88
N GLU A 369 -10.63 20.08 6.42
CA GLU A 369 -11.11 18.80 6.92
C GLU A 369 -10.22 17.63 6.47
N ARG A 370 -9.73 16.85 7.45
CA ARG A 370 -8.89 15.67 7.25
C ARG A 370 -9.49 14.46 7.98
N GLY A 371 -8.93 13.28 7.73
CA GLY A 371 -9.44 12.04 8.31
C GLY A 371 -10.67 11.57 7.56
N TYR A 372 -11.50 10.75 8.21
CA TYR A 372 -12.66 10.15 7.56
C TYR A 372 -13.71 11.19 7.17
N GLY A 373 -13.89 12.27 7.94
CA GLY A 373 -14.81 13.35 7.57
C GLY A 373 -14.41 14.05 6.27
N GLY A 374 -13.11 14.25 6.05
CA GLY A 374 -12.58 14.90 4.84
C GLY A 374 -12.74 14.09 3.55
N ILE A 375 -13.20 12.84 3.63
CA ILE A 375 -13.52 12.01 2.47
C ILE A 375 -15.03 11.79 2.29
N GLU A 376 -15.88 12.40 3.13
CA GLU A 376 -17.35 12.32 2.99
C GLU A 376 -17.83 13.29 1.90
N GLY A 377 -18.41 12.74 0.82
CA GLY A 377 -19.03 13.51 -0.25
C GLY A 377 -18.05 14.21 -1.21
N ASP A 378 -17.71 13.54 -2.32
CA ASP A 378 -16.95 14.13 -3.43
C ASP A 378 -17.26 13.42 -4.77
N ASP A 379 -16.58 13.84 -5.84
CA ASP A 379 -16.71 13.27 -7.19
C ASP A 379 -15.75 12.07 -7.40
N PRO A 380 -16.22 10.94 -7.97
CA PRO A 380 -15.38 9.74 -8.16
C PRO A 380 -14.06 9.99 -8.90
N LYS A 381 -13.98 10.90 -9.88
CA LYS A 381 -12.74 11.22 -10.61
C LYS A 381 -11.62 11.69 -9.71
N LYS A 382 -11.92 12.35 -8.58
CA LYS A 382 -10.89 12.80 -7.63
C LYS A 382 -10.18 11.64 -6.94
N SER A 383 -10.76 10.43 -6.97
CA SER A 383 -10.14 9.25 -6.33
C SER A 383 -9.08 8.60 -7.22
N ALA A 384 -9.15 8.82 -8.53
CA ALA A 384 -8.29 8.17 -9.51
C ALA A 384 -6.79 8.48 -9.33
N PRO A 385 -6.38 9.75 -9.09
CA PRO A 385 -4.99 10.07 -8.76
C PRO A 385 -4.51 9.29 -7.56
N TYR A 386 -5.27 9.24 -6.46
CA TYR A 386 -4.87 8.58 -5.22
C TYR A 386 -4.84 7.03 -5.30
N LEU A 387 -5.62 6.43 -6.20
CA LEU A 387 -5.69 4.99 -6.40
C LEU A 387 -4.64 4.45 -7.38
N THR A 388 -4.30 5.21 -8.42
CA THR A 388 -3.51 4.72 -9.55
C THR A 388 -2.36 5.62 -9.98
N GLY A 389 -2.28 6.84 -9.44
CA GLY A 389 -1.36 7.89 -9.89
C GLY A 389 -1.72 8.48 -11.25
N LYS A 390 -2.90 8.17 -11.79
CA LYS A 390 -3.40 8.67 -13.08
C LYS A 390 -4.65 9.50 -12.85
N GLU A 391 -4.80 10.57 -13.62
CA GLU A 391 -5.99 11.41 -13.60
C GLU A 391 -7.25 10.64 -13.98
N GLY A 392 -8.36 11.01 -13.33
CA GLY A 392 -9.70 10.64 -13.77
C GLY A 392 -10.20 11.62 -14.83
N GLU A 393 -11.07 11.14 -15.72
CA GLU A 393 -11.66 11.95 -16.78
C GLU A 393 -13.19 11.84 -16.76
N ASP A 394 -13.86 12.98 -17.00
CA ASP A 394 -15.28 12.99 -17.32
C ASP A 394 -15.49 12.36 -18.71
N LEU A 395 -16.43 11.44 -18.84
CA LEU A 395 -16.86 10.97 -20.14
C LEU A 395 -17.78 12.03 -20.75
N THR A 396 -17.33 12.67 -21.83
CA THR A 396 -18.05 13.74 -22.54
C THR A 396 -18.28 13.38 -24.01
N THR A 397 -19.45 13.74 -24.56
CA THR A 397 -19.72 13.66 -26.01
C THR A 397 -19.74 15.05 -26.63
N GLY A 398 -19.26 15.16 -27.88
CA GLY A 398 -19.17 16.44 -28.59
C GLY A 398 -17.85 17.15 -28.33
N GLY A 399 -17.60 18.26 -29.03
CA GLY A 399 -16.34 19.00 -28.96
C GLY A 399 -15.39 18.71 -30.14
N PHE A 400 -15.53 19.48 -31.23
CA PHE A 400 -14.38 19.75 -32.09
C PHE A 400 -13.70 21.01 -31.53
N LEU A 401 -12.50 20.87 -30.97
CA LEU A 401 -11.74 21.96 -30.32
C LEU A 401 -12.37 22.51 -29.02
N GLY A 402 -13.05 21.68 -28.21
CA GLY A 402 -13.55 22.08 -26.87
C GLY A 402 -14.77 22.99 -26.86
N ILE A 403 -15.46 23.18 -28.00
CA ILE A 403 -16.72 23.93 -28.06
C ILE A 403 -17.90 22.95 -28.14
N GLY A 404 -18.79 23.02 -27.15
CA GLY A 404 -20.02 22.20 -27.10
C GLY A 404 -19.84 20.81 -26.49
N GLU A 405 -18.88 20.65 -25.57
CA GLU A 405 -18.79 19.45 -24.73
C GLU A 405 -20.01 19.36 -23.82
N HIS A 406 -20.62 18.19 -23.80
CA HIS A 406 -21.72 17.84 -22.94
C HIS A 406 -21.40 16.52 -22.23
N GLU A 407 -21.94 16.35 -21.04
CA GLU A 407 -21.90 15.09 -20.31
C GLU A 407 -22.33 13.92 -21.22
N ASP A 408 -21.49 12.89 -21.30
CA ASP A 408 -21.80 11.71 -22.08
C ASP A 408 -22.74 10.79 -21.30
N LYS A 409 -23.98 10.71 -21.76
CA LYS A 409 -24.94 9.74 -21.24
C LYS A 409 -25.05 8.46 -22.07
N SER A 410 -24.25 8.29 -23.11
CA SER A 410 -24.25 7.15 -24.01
C SER A 410 -23.70 5.90 -23.33
N LEU A 411 -24.52 4.85 -23.24
CA LEU A 411 -24.07 3.55 -22.75
C LEU A 411 -23.00 2.92 -23.66
N GLU A 412 -22.96 3.28 -24.94
CA GLU A 412 -21.89 2.82 -25.84
C GLU A 412 -20.54 3.42 -25.46
N SER A 413 -20.50 4.68 -25.03
CA SER A 413 -19.26 5.32 -24.56
C SER A 413 -18.77 4.70 -23.25
N LEU A 414 -19.68 4.45 -22.29
CA LEU A 414 -19.35 3.71 -21.06
C LEU A 414 -18.83 2.30 -21.39
N LYS A 415 -19.42 1.63 -22.39
CA LYS A 415 -19.01 0.31 -22.83
C LYS A 415 -17.64 0.31 -23.49
N GLU A 416 -17.34 1.32 -24.29
CA GLU A 416 -16.02 1.52 -24.89
C GLU A 416 -14.96 1.76 -23.81
N ALA A 417 -15.21 2.68 -22.87
CA ALA A 417 -14.32 2.94 -21.75
C ALA A 417 -14.09 1.66 -20.93
N TYR A 418 -15.16 0.98 -20.51
CA TYR A 418 -15.07 -0.27 -19.76
C TYR A 418 -14.31 -1.37 -20.53
N GLY A 419 -14.57 -1.50 -21.83
CA GLY A 419 -13.93 -2.48 -22.73
C GLY A 419 -12.46 -2.20 -23.00
N SER A 420 -12.03 -0.93 -22.87
CA SER A 420 -10.62 -0.52 -22.97
C SER A 420 -9.79 -0.85 -21.72
N GLY A 421 -10.42 -1.36 -20.66
CA GLY A 421 -9.76 -1.70 -19.39
C GLY A 421 -9.89 -0.64 -18.30
N LYS A 422 -10.53 0.51 -18.58
CA LYS A 422 -10.78 1.55 -17.59
C LYS A 422 -11.75 1.09 -16.51
N VAL A 423 -11.56 1.63 -15.31
CA VAL A 423 -12.59 1.67 -14.26
C VAL A 423 -13.58 2.77 -14.66
N VAL A 424 -14.88 2.49 -14.53
CA VAL A 424 -15.94 3.43 -14.90
C VAL A 424 -16.90 3.56 -13.74
N THR A 425 -17.16 4.80 -13.33
CA THR A 425 -18.09 5.18 -12.27
C THR A 425 -19.17 6.09 -12.83
N VAL A 426 -20.33 6.09 -12.18
CA VAL A 426 -21.47 6.95 -12.51
C VAL A 426 -22.12 7.41 -11.21
N SER A 427 -22.67 8.61 -11.20
CA SER A 427 -23.31 9.21 -10.03
C SER A 427 -24.80 9.41 -10.25
N THR A 428 -25.54 9.54 -9.16
CA THR A 428 -26.96 9.89 -9.18
C THR A 428 -27.16 11.36 -8.76
N PRO A 429 -28.16 12.07 -9.33
CA PRO A 429 -28.48 13.43 -8.89
C PRO A 429 -28.81 13.49 -7.40
N ALA A 430 -28.52 14.60 -6.74
CA ALA A 430 -28.96 14.89 -5.38
C ALA A 430 -30.45 15.27 -5.34
N ASP A 431 -31.33 14.30 -5.64
CA ASP A 431 -32.78 14.44 -5.65
C ASP A 431 -33.45 13.24 -4.96
N GLU A 432 -33.77 13.40 -3.67
CA GLU A 432 -34.47 12.38 -2.86
C GLU A 432 -35.85 11.98 -3.43
N GLY A 433 -36.41 12.75 -4.36
CA GLY A 433 -37.61 12.36 -5.10
C GLY A 433 -37.38 11.10 -5.94
N LEU A 434 -36.17 10.92 -6.47
CA LEU A 434 -35.80 9.76 -7.29
C LEU A 434 -35.72 8.48 -6.46
N ASP A 435 -35.42 8.56 -5.16
CA ASP A 435 -35.45 7.41 -4.25
C ASP A 435 -36.84 6.79 -4.13
N LYS A 436 -37.90 7.54 -4.47
CA LYS A 436 -39.29 7.06 -4.46
C LYS A 436 -39.83 6.76 -5.85
N ASP A 437 -39.24 7.33 -6.89
CA ASP A 437 -39.69 7.26 -8.30
C ASP A 437 -38.73 6.49 -9.21
N HIS A 438 -37.96 5.54 -8.68
CA HIS A 438 -37.11 4.64 -9.46
C HIS A 438 -37.86 3.35 -9.86
N PRO A 439 -37.41 2.62 -10.89
CA PRO A 439 -37.99 1.33 -11.29
C PRO A 439 -38.05 0.33 -10.14
N ALA A 440 -39.23 -0.22 -9.87
CA ALA A 440 -39.48 -1.08 -8.70
C ALA A 440 -38.56 -2.31 -8.62
N GLU A 441 -38.02 -2.76 -9.75
CA GLU A 441 -37.04 -3.86 -9.81
C GLU A 441 -35.69 -3.54 -9.16
N TRP A 442 -35.32 -2.27 -9.01
CA TRP A 442 -34.07 -1.88 -8.35
C TRP A 442 -34.20 -1.91 -6.82
N GLY A 443 -35.41 -1.71 -6.29
CA GLY A 443 -35.67 -1.73 -4.85
C GLY A 443 -34.70 -0.83 -4.08
N ASN A 444 -34.15 -1.33 -2.98
CA ASN A 444 -33.18 -0.58 -2.17
C ASN A 444 -31.79 -0.45 -2.81
N ALA A 445 -31.52 -1.02 -4.00
CA ALA A 445 -30.20 -0.90 -4.63
C ALA A 445 -29.93 0.49 -5.22
N TYR A 446 -30.98 1.26 -5.51
CA TYR A 446 -30.90 2.62 -6.05
C TYR A 446 -31.03 3.68 -4.95
N HIS A 447 -30.09 4.63 -4.93
CA HIS A 447 -30.08 5.80 -4.05
C HIS A 447 -29.59 7.05 -4.80
N SER A 448 -30.25 8.17 -4.53
CA SER A 448 -29.88 9.52 -4.96
C SER A 448 -28.67 10.04 -4.18
N ASN A 449 -27.96 11.03 -4.73
CA ASN A 449 -26.71 11.55 -4.16
C ASN A 449 -25.68 10.44 -3.83
N HIS A 450 -25.48 9.51 -4.78
CA HIS A 450 -24.67 8.31 -4.57
C HIS A 450 -23.90 7.89 -5.82
N ALA A 451 -22.70 7.33 -5.62
CA ALA A 451 -21.86 6.82 -6.70
C ALA A 451 -22.03 5.30 -6.90
N TYR A 452 -21.89 4.86 -8.15
CA TYR A 452 -21.97 3.48 -8.60
C TYR A 452 -20.78 3.15 -9.50
N TYR A 453 -20.40 1.88 -9.56
CA TYR A 453 -19.35 1.41 -10.47
C TYR A 453 -19.93 0.46 -11.53
N VAL A 454 -19.36 0.49 -12.73
CA VAL A 454 -19.78 -0.39 -13.82
C VAL A 454 -19.23 -1.80 -13.61
N ARG A 455 -20.13 -2.78 -13.51
CA ARG A 455 -19.80 -4.22 -13.41
C ARG A 455 -19.75 -4.92 -14.77
N GLY A 456 -20.33 -4.30 -15.79
CA GLY A 456 -20.35 -4.83 -17.14
C GLY A 456 -21.60 -4.42 -17.90
N PHE A 457 -21.87 -5.16 -18.97
CA PHE A 457 -22.99 -4.89 -19.88
C PHE A 457 -23.70 -6.20 -20.23
N THR A 458 -25.00 -6.12 -20.46
CA THR A 458 -25.78 -7.23 -21.01
C THR A 458 -25.61 -7.32 -22.52
N ASP A 459 -25.96 -8.47 -23.10
CA ASP A 459 -25.90 -8.70 -24.56
C ASP A 459 -26.77 -7.71 -25.35
N ASP A 460 -27.87 -7.22 -24.76
CA ASP A 460 -28.76 -6.21 -25.35
C ASP A 460 -28.31 -4.76 -25.10
N GLY A 461 -27.10 -4.56 -24.56
CA GLY A 461 -26.46 -3.24 -24.45
C GLY A 461 -26.86 -2.42 -23.22
N LYS A 462 -27.48 -3.02 -22.21
CA LYS A 462 -27.76 -2.35 -20.92
C LYS A 462 -26.52 -2.40 -20.03
N VAL A 463 -26.34 -1.39 -19.19
CA VAL A 463 -25.25 -1.35 -18.21
C VAL A 463 -25.66 -2.06 -16.93
N ILE A 464 -24.73 -2.79 -16.31
CA ILE A 464 -24.88 -3.42 -15.01
C ILE A 464 -24.07 -2.59 -14.01
N LEU A 465 -24.75 -2.00 -13.03
CA LEU A 465 -24.15 -1.13 -12.02
C LEU A 465 -24.10 -1.82 -10.65
N GLY A 466 -22.97 -1.70 -9.96
CA GLY A 466 -22.79 -2.13 -8.58
C GLY A 466 -22.91 -0.95 -7.61
N ASN A 467 -23.60 -1.16 -6.49
CA ASN A 467 -23.67 -0.21 -5.39
C ASN A 467 -22.49 -0.46 -4.41
N PRO A 468 -21.67 0.54 -4.05
CA PRO A 468 -20.56 0.38 -3.11
C PRO A 468 -20.97 0.01 -1.68
N TRP A 469 -22.26 0.02 -1.33
CA TRP A 469 -22.79 -0.57 -0.08
C TRP A 469 -22.79 -2.10 -0.07
N GLY A 470 -22.28 -2.73 -1.14
CA GLY A 470 -21.98 -4.14 -1.20
C GLY A 470 -23.13 -5.02 -1.71
N VAL A 471 -22.77 -6.15 -2.32
CA VAL A 471 -23.73 -7.03 -2.99
C VAL A 471 -24.66 -7.80 -2.05
N SER A 472 -24.26 -7.95 -0.79
CA SER A 472 -25.05 -8.57 0.26
C SER A 472 -26.05 -7.56 0.84
N GLY A 473 -27.09 -7.25 0.06
CA GLY A 473 -28.14 -6.30 0.43
C GLY A 473 -28.48 -5.30 -0.67
N TYR A 474 -27.52 -5.01 -1.56
CA TYR A 474 -27.68 -4.09 -2.68
C TYR A 474 -27.25 -4.79 -3.99
N PRO A 475 -28.11 -5.67 -4.56
CA PRO A 475 -27.75 -6.43 -5.74
C PRO A 475 -27.48 -5.51 -6.94
N PRO A 476 -26.62 -5.92 -7.89
CA PRO A 476 -26.38 -5.13 -9.09
C PRO A 476 -27.67 -4.85 -9.87
N ILE A 477 -27.82 -3.62 -10.34
CA ILE A 477 -28.97 -3.17 -11.12
C ILE A 477 -28.63 -3.14 -12.61
N THR A 478 -29.61 -3.47 -13.45
CA THR A 478 -29.47 -3.36 -14.90
C THR A 478 -30.22 -2.13 -15.39
N VAL A 479 -29.55 -1.27 -16.15
CA VAL A 479 -30.02 0.06 -16.53
C VAL A 479 -29.99 0.21 -18.06
N SER A 480 -31.14 0.53 -18.65
CA SER A 480 -31.25 0.87 -20.08
C SER A 480 -30.79 2.31 -20.36
N GLN A 481 -30.59 2.65 -21.63
CA GLN A 481 -30.23 4.02 -22.04
C GLN A 481 -31.25 5.08 -21.58
N GLU A 482 -32.55 4.78 -21.65
CA GLU A 482 -33.61 5.69 -21.21
C GLU A 482 -33.58 5.88 -19.69
N GLN A 483 -33.37 4.78 -18.95
CA GLN A 483 -33.23 4.82 -17.50
C GLN A 483 -31.96 5.56 -17.07
N PHE A 484 -30.84 5.33 -17.76
CA PHE A 484 -29.57 6.02 -17.49
C PHE A 484 -29.74 7.53 -17.62
N ASN A 485 -30.38 8.00 -18.70
CA ASN A 485 -30.64 9.42 -18.92
C ASN A 485 -31.47 10.08 -17.81
N LYS A 486 -32.42 9.33 -17.21
CA LYS A 486 -33.33 9.84 -16.18
C LYS A 486 -32.70 9.83 -14.78
N TYR A 487 -31.97 8.77 -14.42
CA TYR A 487 -31.61 8.49 -13.03
C TYR A 487 -30.11 8.63 -12.72
N PHE A 488 -29.27 8.71 -13.76
CA PHE A 488 -27.81 8.73 -13.62
C PHE A 488 -27.19 9.88 -14.42
N GLY A 489 -25.97 10.19 -14.04
CA GLY A 489 -25.10 11.13 -14.71
C GLY A 489 -23.68 11.05 -14.16
N GLY A 490 -22.86 12.05 -14.46
CA GLY A 490 -21.47 12.16 -14.00
C GLY A 490 -20.68 10.90 -14.33
N ALA A 491 -20.77 10.43 -15.57
CA ALA A 491 -20.00 9.27 -15.99
C ALA A 491 -18.52 9.64 -16.05
N GLU A 492 -17.70 8.93 -15.30
CA GLU A 492 -16.28 9.20 -15.14
C GLU A 492 -15.50 7.90 -15.35
N ALA A 493 -14.25 8.03 -15.78
CA ALA A 493 -13.38 6.88 -16.00
C ALA A 493 -11.94 7.17 -15.62
N PHE A 494 -11.20 6.12 -15.29
CA PHE A 494 -9.74 6.19 -15.13
C PHE A 494 -9.08 4.88 -15.52
N ASP A 495 -7.80 4.94 -15.89
CA ASP A 495 -7.05 3.78 -16.34
C ASP A 495 -6.64 2.89 -15.16
N ALA A 496 -7.06 1.63 -15.18
CA ALA A 496 -6.41 0.61 -14.36
C ALA A 496 -4.94 0.44 -14.82
N PRO A 497 -4.00 0.14 -13.91
CA PRO A 497 -2.58 -0.04 -14.20
C PRO A 497 -2.21 -1.16 -15.19
#